data_AF-A0A212IUB6-F1
#
_entry.id   AF-A0A212IUB6-F1
#
_cell.length_a   1.000
_cell.length_b   1.000
_cell.length_c   1.000
_cell.angle_alpha   90.00
_cell.angle_beta   90.00
_cell.angle_gamma   90.00
#
_symmetry.space_group_name_H-M   'P 1'
#
loop_
_entity.id
_entity.type
_entity.pdbx_description
1 polymer ?
#
loop_
_entity_poly.entity_id
_entity_poly.type
_entity_poly.pdbx_seq_one_letter_code
_entity_poly.pdbx_strand_id
1 'polypeptide(L)'
;MTCRTPLHRIAFLSLVLLLAACGGPQTGRVSGDGEVTYDDSQAEETVTTGWGSTDLQTTAESMTQSLLSSRWIAQAAAHPKIRLREVKNYTDEHIDTKGITDKIRIRLLRSGAVRFLADESNLDDVFAERDLTETATTRSENKLMADTDYIITGAVRSIRKRTKTVGDVFYQITLEMTDPQSGEIVWADEQEIRKRTTKPKIGW
;
A
#
# COMPACT_ATOMS: atom_id res chain seq x y z
N MET A 1 -80.45 -34.76 20.11
CA MET A 1 -79.34 -34.38 19.21
C MET A 1 -79.27 -35.40 18.08
N THR A 2 -79.63 -34.91 16.89
CA THR A 2 -79.49 -35.44 15.51
C THR A 2 -78.02 -35.78 15.20
N CYS A 3 -77.55 -36.53 14.19
CA CYS A 3 -78.09 -37.21 13.00
C CYS A 3 -77.02 -38.25 12.52
N ARG A 4 -77.39 -39.12 11.57
CA ARG A 4 -76.62 -40.22 10.96
C ARG A 4 -75.85 -39.80 9.67
N THR A 5 -74.64 -40.35 9.47
CA THR A 5 -74.01 -40.92 8.23
C THR A 5 -73.86 -40.04 6.94
N PRO A 6 -73.31 -40.52 5.79
CA PRO A 6 -71.88 -40.72 5.47
C PRO A 6 -71.47 -40.22 4.03
N LEU A 7 -70.24 -40.53 3.58
CA LEU A 7 -69.73 -40.60 2.18
C LEU A 7 -69.72 -39.34 1.28
N HIS A 8 -68.55 -38.97 0.73
CA HIS A 8 -68.17 -39.19 -0.69
C HIS A 8 -66.87 -38.44 -1.08
N ARG A 9 -66.00 -39.16 -1.82
CA ARG A 9 -64.88 -38.61 -2.61
C ARG A 9 -65.41 -38.06 -3.93
N ILE A 10 -65.06 -36.83 -4.32
CA ILE A 10 -65.13 -36.36 -5.72
C ILE A 10 -63.96 -35.39 -5.98
N ALA A 11 -63.19 -35.72 -7.04
CA ALA A 11 -62.12 -34.94 -7.66
C ALA A 11 -62.68 -33.89 -8.65
N PHE A 12 -61.79 -33.16 -9.37
CA PHE A 12 -61.99 -32.08 -10.39
C PHE A 12 -61.67 -30.67 -9.82
N LEU A 13 -60.96 -29.73 -10.48
CA LEU A 13 -60.39 -29.61 -11.83
C LEU A 13 -59.41 -28.41 -11.83
N SER A 14 -58.43 -28.48 -12.71
CA SER A 14 -57.44 -27.48 -13.16
C SER A 14 -57.84 -25.99 -13.26
N LEU A 15 -56.88 -25.10 -13.04
CA LEU A 15 -56.62 -23.99 -13.97
C LEU A 15 -55.13 -23.56 -13.97
N VAL A 16 -54.49 -23.81 -15.10
CA VAL A 16 -53.14 -23.38 -15.48
C VAL A 16 -53.19 -21.93 -15.94
N LEU A 17 -52.29 -21.08 -15.45
CA LEU A 17 -52.04 -19.75 -16.02
C LEU A 17 -50.57 -19.67 -16.47
N LEU A 18 -50.35 -19.88 -17.76
CA LEU A 18 -49.10 -19.63 -18.47
C LEU A 18 -48.96 -18.12 -18.69
N LEU A 19 -47.95 -17.50 -18.08
CA LEU A 19 -47.45 -16.19 -18.49
C LEU A 19 -46.23 -16.40 -19.39
N ALA A 20 -46.42 -16.08 -20.67
CA ALA A 20 -45.37 -15.97 -21.67
C ALA A 20 -44.47 -14.77 -21.33
N ALA A 21 -43.20 -15.03 -21.00
CA ALA A 21 -42.16 -14.00 -20.99
C ALA A 21 -41.40 -14.08 -22.32
N CYS A 22 -41.63 -13.08 -23.17
CA CYS A 22 -40.97 -12.90 -24.45
C CYS A 22 -39.45 -12.81 -24.31
N GLY A 23 -38.74 -13.43 -25.24
CA GLY A 23 -37.30 -13.31 -25.40
C GLY A 23 -36.88 -11.88 -25.73
N GLY A 24 -35.95 -11.34 -24.95
CA GLY A 24 -35.13 -10.19 -25.32
C GLY A 24 -33.79 -10.67 -25.89
N PRO A 25 -33.17 -9.92 -26.82
CA PRO A 25 -31.94 -10.35 -27.48
C PRO A 25 -30.78 -10.47 -26.48
N GLN A 26 -30.19 -11.66 -26.41
CA GLN A 26 -28.88 -11.86 -25.83
C GLN A 26 -27.87 -11.11 -26.69
N THR A 27 -27.54 -9.88 -26.28
CA THR A 27 -26.37 -9.18 -26.80
C THR A 27 -25.16 -10.02 -26.41
N GLY A 28 -24.58 -10.71 -27.40
CA GLY A 28 -23.30 -11.37 -27.27
C GLY A 28 -22.29 -10.35 -26.79
N ARG A 29 -21.89 -10.46 -25.52
CA ARG A 29 -20.74 -9.74 -25.01
C ARG A 29 -19.52 -10.36 -25.67
N VAL A 30 -18.98 -9.61 -26.61
CA VAL A 30 -17.65 -9.81 -27.16
C VAL A 30 -16.69 -9.94 -25.97
N SER A 31 -16.11 -11.13 -25.81
CA SER A 31 -14.89 -11.30 -25.02
C SER A 31 -13.81 -10.50 -25.73
N GLY A 32 -13.46 -9.35 -25.16
CA GLY A 32 -12.46 -8.45 -25.71
C GLY A 32 -12.14 -7.39 -24.68
N ASP A 33 -11.01 -7.60 -24.02
CA ASP A 33 -10.34 -6.75 -23.03
C ASP A 33 -11.09 -6.57 -21.69
N GLY A 34 -10.36 -6.86 -20.60
CA GLY A 34 -10.91 -6.94 -19.25
C GLY A 34 -11.67 -5.68 -18.84
N GLU A 35 -12.81 -5.88 -18.18
CA GLU A 35 -13.60 -4.80 -17.59
C GLU A 35 -12.77 -4.13 -16.48
N VAL A 36 -12.28 -2.90 -16.74
CA VAL A 36 -11.60 -2.08 -15.74
C VAL A 36 -12.66 -1.44 -14.86
N THR A 37 -12.69 -1.82 -13.59
CA THR A 37 -13.60 -1.24 -12.59
C THR A 37 -12.79 -0.50 -11.53
N TYR A 38 -13.35 0.60 -11.00
CA TYR A 38 -12.79 1.22 -9.80
C TYR A 38 -13.04 0.28 -8.63
N ASP A 39 -11.96 -0.09 -7.93
CA ASP A 39 -12.03 -0.87 -6.71
C ASP A 39 -11.63 0.00 -5.51
N ASP A 40 -11.89 -0.49 -4.29
CA ASP A 40 -11.50 0.22 -3.06
C ASP A 40 -9.98 0.23 -2.91
N SER A 41 -9.40 1.43 -2.87
CA SER A 41 -7.98 1.64 -2.61
C SER A 41 -7.47 1.03 -1.30
N GLN A 42 -8.37 0.76 -0.34
CA GLN A 42 -8.03 0.16 0.96
C GLN A 42 -8.26 -1.35 1.00
N ALA A 43 -8.84 -1.96 -0.05
CA ALA A 43 -9.04 -3.40 -0.10
C ALA A 43 -7.70 -4.16 -0.15
N GLU A 44 -7.69 -5.37 0.42
CA GLU A 44 -6.54 -6.26 0.34
C GLU A 44 -6.38 -6.81 -1.08
N GLU A 45 -5.22 -6.57 -1.69
CA GLU A 45 -4.89 -7.07 -3.01
C GLU A 45 -4.53 -8.55 -2.93
N THR A 46 -5.44 -9.41 -3.37
CA THR A 46 -5.23 -10.87 -3.44
C THR A 46 -4.91 -11.37 -4.85
N VAL A 47 -4.60 -10.46 -5.78
CA VAL A 47 -4.43 -10.77 -7.21
C VAL A 47 -3.10 -11.47 -7.49
N THR A 48 -2.02 -11.02 -6.84
CA THR A 48 -0.68 -11.57 -7.05
C THR A 48 0.10 -11.73 -5.75
N THR A 49 1.12 -12.58 -5.77
CA THR A 49 2.13 -12.65 -4.69
C THR A 49 3.25 -11.62 -4.85
N GLY A 50 3.18 -10.77 -5.88
CA GLY A 50 4.15 -9.69 -6.10
C GLY A 50 3.97 -8.57 -5.10
N TRP A 51 4.86 -7.58 -5.15
CA TRP A 51 4.71 -6.36 -4.39
C TRP A 51 3.48 -5.60 -4.86
N GLY A 52 2.58 -5.31 -3.93
CA GLY A 52 1.26 -4.77 -4.23
C GLY A 52 0.93 -3.48 -3.49
N SER A 53 -0.25 -2.96 -3.80
CA SER A 53 -0.82 -1.75 -3.22
C SER A 53 -1.05 -1.88 -1.71
N THR A 54 -1.50 -3.05 -1.24
CA THR A 54 -1.72 -3.34 0.18
C THR A 54 -0.40 -3.40 0.96
N ASP A 55 0.65 -3.99 0.39
CA ASP A 55 1.95 -4.08 1.05
C ASP A 55 2.53 -2.69 1.26
N LEU A 56 2.45 -1.86 0.21
CA LEU A 56 2.95 -0.50 0.24
C LEU A 56 2.19 0.33 1.28
N GLN A 57 0.86 0.22 1.32
CA GLN A 57 0.04 0.96 2.30
C GLN A 57 0.31 0.51 3.73
N THR A 58 0.31 -0.79 3.99
CA THR A 58 0.53 -1.37 5.32
C THR A 58 1.93 -1.07 5.82
N THR A 59 2.95 -1.21 4.96
CA THR A 59 4.35 -0.89 5.31
C THR A 59 4.49 0.58 5.65
N ALA A 60 3.97 1.48 4.81
CA ALA A 60 4.07 2.91 5.05
C ALA A 60 3.35 3.33 6.34
N GLU A 61 2.20 2.72 6.64
CA GLU A 61 1.44 2.98 7.86
C GLU A 61 2.17 2.50 9.11
N SER A 62 2.58 1.24 9.13
CA SER A 62 3.32 0.62 10.25
C SER A 62 4.59 1.40 10.58
N MET A 63 5.41 1.66 9.57
CA MET A 63 6.66 2.41 9.70
C MET A 63 6.44 3.85 10.18
N THR A 64 5.42 4.53 9.64
CA THR A 64 5.09 5.89 10.08
C THR A 64 4.64 5.90 11.53
N GLN A 65 3.78 4.97 11.93
CA GLN A 65 3.29 4.88 13.30
C GLN A 65 4.43 4.61 14.29
N SER A 66 5.35 3.71 13.93
CA SER A 66 6.54 3.43 14.73
C SER A 66 7.44 4.66 14.87
N LEU A 67 7.73 5.37 13.78
CA LEU A 67 8.47 6.64 13.82
C LEU A 67 7.81 7.67 14.72
N LEU A 68 6.50 7.91 14.54
CA LEU A 68 5.75 8.87 15.35
C LEU A 68 5.72 8.50 16.84
N SER A 69 5.78 7.22 17.16
CA SER A 69 5.84 6.73 18.55
C SER A 69 7.25 6.81 19.16
N SER A 70 8.29 6.97 18.34
CA SER A 70 9.66 7.04 18.81
C SER A 70 9.86 8.27 19.70
N ARG A 71 10.62 8.13 20.79
CA ARG A 71 10.91 9.25 21.70
C ARG A 71 11.54 10.45 21.00
N TRP A 72 12.29 10.21 19.93
CA TRP A 72 13.01 11.21 19.15
C TRP A 72 12.09 12.11 18.32
N ILE A 73 10.85 11.66 18.06
CA ILE A 73 9.81 12.46 17.41
C ILE A 73 8.74 12.87 18.45
N ALA A 74 8.22 11.91 19.22
CA ALA A 74 7.11 12.13 20.15
C ALA A 74 7.44 13.07 21.32
N GLN A 75 8.70 13.08 21.78
CA GLN A 75 9.16 13.87 22.93
C GLN A 75 10.14 14.98 22.51
N ALA A 76 10.24 15.26 21.21
CA ALA A 76 11.12 16.30 20.70
C ALA A 76 10.64 17.68 21.17
N ALA A 77 11.55 18.51 21.67
CA ALA A 77 11.23 19.86 22.10
C ALA A 77 10.78 20.77 20.93
N ALA A 78 11.25 20.46 19.73
CA ALA A 78 10.86 21.09 18.47
C ALA A 78 10.66 20.02 17.40
N HIS A 79 9.85 20.34 16.38
CA HIS A 79 9.63 19.45 15.24
C HIS A 79 10.95 19.13 14.52
N PRO A 80 11.43 17.87 14.54
CA PRO A 80 12.73 17.53 13.98
C PRO A 80 12.73 17.69 12.46
N LYS A 81 13.85 18.16 11.92
CA LYS A 81 14.13 18.26 10.49
C LYS A 81 14.67 16.93 10.00
N ILE A 82 13.87 16.22 9.21
CA ILE A 82 14.20 14.90 8.72
C ILE A 82 14.52 14.98 7.22
N ARG A 83 15.58 14.28 6.81
CA ARG A 83 15.83 13.97 5.41
C ARG A 83 15.51 12.50 5.16
N LEU A 84 14.74 12.24 4.10
CA LEU A 84 14.40 10.89 3.67
C LEU A 84 15.28 10.54 2.46
N ARG A 85 16.14 9.53 2.60
CA ARG A 85 16.91 9.01 1.46
C ARG A 85 16.10 7.95 0.71
N GLU A 86 16.55 7.67 -0.51
CA GLU A 86 16.01 6.57 -1.29
C GLU A 86 16.24 5.23 -0.57
N VAL A 87 15.19 4.41 -0.57
CA VAL A 87 15.23 3.05 -0.04
C VAL A 87 15.83 2.12 -1.09
N LYS A 88 16.87 1.37 -0.71
CA LYS A 88 17.58 0.47 -1.61
C LYS A 88 16.76 -0.78 -1.89
N ASN A 89 16.63 -1.15 -3.16
CA ASN A 89 15.97 -2.38 -3.56
C ASN A 89 17.00 -3.50 -3.73
N TYR A 90 16.94 -4.53 -2.88
CA TYR A 90 17.72 -5.77 -2.97
C TYR A 90 16.87 -6.98 -3.33
N THR A 91 15.67 -6.75 -3.88
CA THR A 91 14.80 -7.80 -4.40
C THR A 91 15.09 -8.08 -5.86
N ASP A 92 14.66 -9.25 -6.34
CA ASP A 92 14.69 -9.58 -7.77
C ASP A 92 13.52 -8.94 -8.57
N GLU A 93 12.73 -8.07 -7.93
CA GLU A 93 11.53 -7.44 -8.48
C GLU A 93 11.75 -5.93 -8.62
N HIS A 94 11.15 -5.32 -9.64
CA HIS A 94 11.14 -3.86 -9.76
C HIS A 94 10.09 -3.27 -8.82
N ILE A 95 10.51 -2.97 -7.59
CA ILE A 95 9.68 -2.34 -6.57
C ILE A 95 9.88 -0.82 -6.65
N ASP A 96 8.77 -0.09 -6.71
CA ASP A 96 8.76 1.36 -6.54
C ASP A 96 9.04 1.74 -5.07
N THR A 97 10.32 1.75 -4.71
CA THR A 97 10.78 2.14 -3.37
C THR A 97 10.56 3.63 -3.11
N LYS A 98 10.52 4.46 -4.16
CA LYS A 98 10.16 5.87 -4.05
C LYS A 98 8.72 6.02 -3.55
N GLY A 99 7.79 5.23 -4.07
CA GLY A 99 6.40 5.19 -3.61
C GLY A 99 6.25 4.89 -2.11
N ILE A 100 7.09 4.01 -1.55
CA ILE A 100 7.14 3.74 -0.11
C ILE A 100 7.57 5.01 0.64
N THR A 101 8.69 5.60 0.24
CA THR A 101 9.24 6.79 0.89
C THR A 101 8.32 8.00 0.80
N ASP A 102 7.65 8.21 -0.34
CA ASP A 102 6.71 9.31 -0.55
C ASP A 102 5.46 9.18 0.34
N LYS A 103 4.91 7.97 0.49
CA LYS A 103 3.77 7.76 1.40
C LYS A 103 4.15 8.01 2.85
N ILE A 104 5.31 7.55 3.30
CA ILE A 104 5.81 7.82 4.65
C ILE A 104 6.01 9.33 4.85
N ARG A 105 6.65 10.01 3.90
CA ARG A 105 6.84 11.46 3.92
C ARG A 105 5.52 12.21 4.05
N ILE A 106 4.53 11.88 3.23
CA ILE A 106 3.20 12.51 3.26
C ILE A 106 2.50 12.26 4.59
N ARG A 107 2.50 11.02 5.10
CA ARG A 107 1.85 10.69 6.38
C ARG A 107 2.51 11.41 7.56
N LEU A 108 3.84 11.47 7.58
CA LEU A 108 4.60 12.22 8.58
C LEU A 108 4.34 13.73 8.50
N LEU A 109 4.29 14.32 7.30
CA LEU A 109 3.92 15.73 7.13
C LEU A 109 2.49 16.00 7.61
N ARG A 110 1.53 15.12 7.29
CA ARG A 110 0.14 15.24 7.73
C ARG A 110 -0.02 15.16 9.24
N SER A 111 0.86 14.46 9.93
CA SER A 111 0.86 14.42 11.40
C SER A 111 1.28 15.74 12.04
N GLY A 112 2.00 16.61 11.30
CA GLY A 112 2.59 17.83 11.83
C GLY A 112 3.75 17.60 12.81
N ALA A 113 4.14 16.35 13.09
CA ALA A 113 5.16 16.05 14.08
C ALA A 113 6.58 16.40 13.62
N VAL A 114 6.84 16.38 12.31
CA VAL A 114 8.19 16.54 11.73
C VAL A 114 8.18 17.55 10.58
N ARG A 115 9.37 18.06 10.25
CA ARG A 115 9.60 18.92 9.08
C ARG A 115 10.51 18.19 8.11
N PHE A 116 10.18 18.19 6.82
CA PHE A 116 11.10 17.68 5.81
C PHE A 116 11.88 18.82 5.18
N LEU A 117 13.19 18.61 5.03
CA LEU A 117 13.99 19.43 4.14
C LEU A 117 13.69 18.99 2.71
N ALA A 118 13.44 19.96 1.83
CA ALA A 118 13.29 19.65 0.41
C ALA A 118 14.60 19.06 -0.13
N ASP A 119 14.45 18.12 -1.05
CA ASP A 119 15.56 17.47 -1.74
C ASP A 119 16.26 18.47 -2.67
N GLU A 120 17.54 18.29 -2.96
CA GLU A 120 18.33 19.22 -3.78
C GLU A 120 17.63 19.53 -5.12
N SER A 121 17.07 18.50 -5.76
CA SER A 121 16.34 18.65 -7.02
C SER A 121 15.09 19.53 -6.93
N ASN A 122 14.39 19.51 -5.79
CA ASN A 122 13.21 20.35 -5.57
C ASN A 122 13.60 21.76 -5.12
N LEU A 123 14.81 21.92 -4.58
CA LEU A 123 15.33 23.20 -4.16
C LEU A 123 15.75 24.01 -5.39
N ASP A 124 16.34 23.41 -6.42
CA ASP A 124 16.75 24.13 -7.64
C ASP A 124 15.58 24.83 -8.32
N ASP A 125 14.43 24.16 -8.49
CA ASP A 125 13.23 24.79 -9.08
C ASP A 125 12.62 25.87 -8.17
N VAL A 126 12.56 25.61 -6.86
CA VAL A 126 12.02 26.57 -5.88
C VAL A 126 12.93 27.79 -5.74
N PHE A 127 14.25 27.62 -5.81
CA PHE A 127 15.20 28.73 -5.77
C PHE A 127 15.34 29.43 -7.11
N ALA A 128 15.19 28.76 -8.25
CA ALA A 128 15.09 29.42 -9.54
C ALA A 128 13.93 30.43 -9.57
N GLU A 129 12.83 30.13 -8.87
CA GLU A 129 11.71 31.07 -8.69
C GLU A 129 12.00 32.16 -7.64
N ARG A 130 12.89 31.91 -6.67
CA ARG A 130 13.35 32.90 -5.68
C ARG A 130 14.55 33.75 -6.15
N ASP A 131 15.27 33.34 -7.19
CA ASP A 131 16.50 33.97 -7.72
C ASP A 131 16.23 35.28 -8.48
N LEU A 132 15.00 35.80 -8.44
CA LEU A 132 14.72 37.18 -8.79
C LEU A 132 15.17 38.18 -7.71
N THR A 133 15.72 37.77 -6.55
CA THR A 133 16.09 38.77 -5.52
C THR A 133 17.30 38.51 -4.61
N GLU A 134 17.99 37.36 -4.58
CA GLU A 134 19.21 37.27 -3.74
C GLU A 134 20.21 36.18 -4.14
N THR A 135 21.45 36.59 -4.37
CA THR A 135 22.64 35.83 -4.81
C THR A 135 22.78 34.40 -4.25
N ALA A 136 22.67 33.42 -5.14
CA ALA A 136 23.02 32.01 -4.95
C ALA A 136 24.49 31.84 -4.48
N THR A 137 24.69 31.68 -3.18
CA THR A 137 25.99 31.42 -2.58
C THR A 137 26.04 30.02 -1.97
N THR A 138 26.73 29.13 -2.68
CA THR A 138 27.41 27.91 -2.22
C THR A 138 26.58 26.98 -1.31
N ARG A 139 25.76 26.13 -1.93
CA ARG A 139 25.18 24.95 -1.28
C ARG A 139 26.13 23.77 -1.47
N SER A 140 26.89 23.42 -0.44
CA SER A 140 27.58 22.13 -0.37
C SER A 140 26.70 21.13 0.34
N GLU A 141 26.79 19.84 -0.01
CA GLU A 141 26.14 18.72 0.69
C GLU A 141 26.35 18.81 2.21
N ASN A 142 27.53 19.29 2.63
CA ASN A 142 27.89 19.54 4.03
C ASN A 142 26.96 20.52 4.75
N LYS A 143 26.51 21.61 4.08
CA LYS A 143 25.56 22.58 4.67
C LYS A 143 24.17 21.98 4.84
N LEU A 144 23.76 21.12 3.91
CA LEU A 144 22.48 20.41 3.98
C LEU A 144 22.46 19.34 5.06
N MET A 145 23.56 18.63 5.24
CA MET A 145 23.74 17.68 6.34
C MET A 145 23.74 18.41 7.70
N ALA A 146 24.37 19.58 7.79
CA ALA A 146 24.42 20.38 9.02
C ALA A 146 23.04 20.91 9.48
N ASP A 147 22.11 21.13 8.56
CA ASP A 147 20.75 21.62 8.87
C ASP A 147 19.73 20.49 9.08
N THR A 148 20.18 19.23 9.11
CA THR A 148 19.32 18.04 9.29
C THR A 148 19.52 17.44 10.66
N ASP A 149 18.43 17.22 11.38
CA ASP A 149 18.48 16.59 12.71
C ASP A 149 18.60 15.06 12.57
N TYR A 150 17.86 14.46 11.61
CA TYR A 150 17.92 13.03 11.35
C TYR A 150 17.83 12.66 9.87
N ILE A 151 18.53 11.60 9.48
CA ILE A 151 18.46 10.99 8.15
C ILE A 151 17.80 9.63 8.26
N ILE A 152 16.72 9.42 7.52
CA ILE A 152 16.10 8.10 7.38
C ILE A 152 16.65 7.43 6.13
N THR A 153 17.11 6.20 6.30
CA THR A 153 17.54 5.31 5.21
C THR A 153 16.82 3.98 5.31
N GLY A 154 16.86 3.17 4.27
CA GLY A 154 16.25 1.87 4.33
C GLY A 154 16.58 0.96 3.17
N ALA A 155 16.10 -0.27 3.29
CA ALA A 155 16.27 -1.30 2.29
C ALA A 155 15.07 -2.25 2.24
N VAL A 156 14.75 -2.73 1.03
CA VAL A 156 13.77 -3.78 0.79
C VAL A 156 14.50 -5.03 0.32
N ARG A 157 14.23 -6.17 0.95
CA ARG A 157 14.77 -7.49 0.61
C ARG A 157 13.63 -8.46 0.37
N SER A 158 13.89 -9.50 -0.42
CA SER A 158 12.93 -10.58 -0.60
C SER A 158 13.59 -11.95 -0.65
N ILE A 159 12.84 -12.96 -0.20
CA ILE A 159 13.22 -14.37 -0.28
C ILE A 159 12.06 -15.08 -0.99
N ARG A 160 12.33 -15.56 -2.21
CA ARG A 160 11.34 -16.29 -3.01
C ARG A 160 11.62 -17.78 -2.96
N LYS A 161 10.59 -18.58 -2.68
CA LYS A 161 10.59 -20.04 -2.80
C LYS A 161 9.46 -20.46 -3.73
N ARG A 162 9.77 -21.28 -4.72
CA ARG A 162 8.79 -21.75 -5.70
C ARG A 162 8.91 -23.26 -5.89
N THR A 163 7.77 -23.93 -5.84
CA THR A 163 7.59 -25.33 -6.24
C THR A 163 6.59 -25.40 -7.39
N LYS A 164 6.26 -26.62 -7.88
CA LYS A 164 5.27 -26.80 -8.95
C LYS A 164 3.86 -26.34 -8.55
N THR A 165 3.53 -26.37 -7.26
CA THR A 165 2.17 -26.16 -6.75
C THR A 165 2.07 -24.98 -5.78
N VAL A 166 3.18 -24.62 -5.12
CA VAL A 166 3.22 -23.56 -4.10
C VAL A 166 4.26 -22.51 -4.47
N GLY A 167 3.86 -21.24 -4.44
CA GLY A 167 4.77 -20.10 -4.41
C GLY A 167 4.74 -19.44 -3.04
N ASP A 168 5.90 -19.10 -2.50
CA ASP A 168 6.07 -18.40 -1.22
C ASP A 168 7.05 -17.24 -1.46
N VAL A 169 6.65 -16.05 -1.04
CA VAL A 169 7.44 -14.83 -1.15
C VAL A 169 7.44 -14.15 0.20
N PHE A 170 8.63 -13.92 0.72
CA PHE A 170 8.84 -13.16 1.94
C PHE A 170 9.51 -11.84 1.57
N TYR A 171 8.93 -10.73 2.01
CA TYR A 171 9.50 -9.39 1.89
C TYR A 171 9.88 -8.89 3.27
N GLN A 172 11.02 -8.23 3.37
CA GLN A 172 11.50 -7.57 4.57
C GLN A 172 11.88 -6.14 4.21
N ILE A 173 11.20 -5.18 4.83
CA ILE A 173 11.47 -3.76 4.68
C ILE A 173 12.10 -3.30 5.98
N THR A 174 13.26 -2.65 5.86
CA THR A 174 14.02 -2.13 7.01
C THR A 174 14.18 -0.64 6.83
N LEU A 175 13.86 0.14 7.87
CA LEU A 175 14.10 1.57 7.92
C LEU A 175 14.91 1.90 9.18
N GLU A 176 15.84 2.84 9.04
CA GLU A 176 16.72 3.29 10.11
C GLU A 176 16.77 4.82 10.10
N MET A 177 16.72 5.42 11.27
CA MET A 177 16.87 6.86 11.49
C MET A 177 18.20 7.10 12.20
N THR A 178 19.07 7.89 11.58
CA THR A 178 20.43 8.16 12.04
C THR A 178 20.61 9.65 12.33
N ASP A 179 21.28 9.98 13.42
CA ASP A 179 21.80 11.33 13.67
C ASP A 179 23.09 11.52 12.82
N PRO A 180 23.10 12.45 11.85
CA PRO A 180 24.26 12.65 10.98
C PRO A 180 25.47 13.28 11.70
N GLN A 181 25.29 13.89 12.87
CA GLN A 181 26.37 14.52 13.63
C GLN A 181 27.17 13.50 14.44
N SER A 182 26.47 12.59 15.12
CA SER A 182 27.08 11.53 15.93
C SER A 182 27.32 10.22 15.16
N GLY A 183 26.56 9.99 14.09
CA GLY A 183 26.52 8.71 13.37
C GLY A 183 25.69 7.64 14.08
N GLU A 184 24.95 7.99 15.14
CA GLU A 184 24.16 7.04 15.92
C GLU A 184 22.84 6.71 15.22
N ILE A 185 22.53 5.42 15.13
CA ILE A 185 21.19 4.95 14.75
C ILE A 185 20.30 5.09 15.97
N VAL A 186 19.40 6.06 15.94
CA VAL A 186 18.54 6.43 17.06
C VAL A 186 17.21 5.68 17.07
N TRP A 187 16.77 5.21 15.90
CA TRP A 187 15.59 4.38 15.72
C TRP A 187 15.80 3.45 14.53
N ALA A 188 15.25 2.25 14.62
CA ALA A 188 15.18 1.31 13.52
C ALA A 188 13.93 0.46 13.69
N ASP A 189 13.31 0.09 12.57
CA ASP A 189 12.19 -0.84 12.57
C ASP A 189 12.15 -1.64 11.28
N GLU A 190 11.46 -2.77 11.34
CA GLU A 190 11.28 -3.68 10.22
C GLU A 190 9.83 -4.11 10.04
N GLN A 191 9.44 -4.27 8.77
CA GLN A 191 8.16 -4.83 8.40
C GLN A 191 8.40 -6.08 7.58
N GLU A 192 7.87 -7.18 8.07
CA GLU A 192 7.87 -8.45 7.38
C GLU A 192 6.50 -8.68 6.72
N ILE A 193 6.52 -9.17 5.49
CA ILE A 193 5.32 -9.54 4.74
C ILE A 193 5.58 -10.89 4.10
N ARG A 194 4.69 -11.86 4.35
CA ARG A 194 4.77 -13.18 3.72
C ARG A 194 3.52 -13.46 2.90
N LYS A 195 3.71 -13.72 1.62
CA LYS A 195 2.64 -14.10 0.68
C LYS A 195 2.82 -15.52 0.21
N ARG A 196 1.73 -16.28 0.18
CA ARG A 196 1.70 -17.65 -0.33
C ARG A 196 0.60 -17.81 -1.37
N THR A 197 0.92 -18.47 -2.47
CA THR A 197 -0.05 -18.91 -3.47
C THR A 197 -0.01 -20.42 -3.61
N THR A 198 -1.18 -21.04 -3.73
CA THR A 198 -1.33 -22.46 -4.04
C THR A 198 -2.10 -22.59 -5.34
N LYS A 199 -1.52 -23.26 -6.34
CA LYS A 199 -2.24 -23.62 -7.55
C LYS A 199 -3.08 -24.86 -7.29
N PRO A 200 -4.41 -24.86 -7.54
CA PRO A 200 -5.18 -26.08 -7.51
C PRO A 200 -4.61 -27.05 -8.56
N LYS A 201 -4.48 -28.33 -8.20
CA LYS A 201 -4.23 -29.37 -9.19
C LYS A 201 -5.49 -29.45 -10.03
N ILE A 202 -5.45 -28.96 -11.26
CA ILE A 202 -6.54 -29.14 -12.22
C ILE A 202 -6.63 -30.66 -12.46
N GLY A 203 -7.66 -31.27 -11.89
CA GLY A 203 -8.17 -32.56 -12.32
C GLY A 203 -8.90 -32.35 -13.64
N TRP A 204 -8.69 -33.26 -14.57
CA TRP A 204 -9.24 -33.23 -15.93
C TRP A 204 -10.76 -33.33 -15.94
#